data_AF-A0A957FIY8-F1
#
_entry.id   AF-A0A957FIY8-F1
#
_cell.length_a   1.000
_cell.length_b   1.000
_cell.length_c   1.000
_cell.angle_alpha   90.00
_cell.angle_beta   90.00
_cell.angle_gamma   90.00
#
_symmetry.space_group_name_H-M   'P 1'
#
loop_
_entity.id
_entity.type
_entity.pdbx_description
1 polymer ?
#
loop_
_entity_poly.entity_id
_entity_poly.type
_entity_poly.pdbx_seq_one_letter_code
_entity_poly.pdbx_strand_id
1 'polypeptide(L)'
;MNRLLPQIGADIVGFAAHLFLFGWLYQLFAERPTSGGLFLLGLYVLFCFGVNFLRKLQPYPDAKPLAALARLDFRANRTAVVLLTLVAVAFAVAVQVDLNDFVGSMAALGADQFPEVHEGEVSLYFMFGPSFLWLGSSLFYLVVMVTQVEETAVPETTTYAVREFLGLTISNLLMVSYGAYLAGVAARTGNAGLWAVLAVVVFGLMFGVPRLLAYLKNPQLVGWVTFGLLVLSTAVRIIWPFVPF
;
A
#
# COMPACT_ATOMS: atom_id res chain seq x y z
N MET A 1 10.73 -13.84 24.42
CA MET A 1 11.06 -12.73 23.48
C MET A 1 9.98 -11.67 23.62
N ASN A 2 10.31 -10.36 23.68
CA ASN A 2 9.31 -9.32 23.93
C ASN A 2 8.37 -9.18 22.71
N ARG A 3 7.09 -9.53 22.88
CA ARG A 3 6.09 -9.65 21.79
C ARG A 3 5.87 -8.35 21.03
N LEU A 4 6.24 -7.21 21.61
CA LEU A 4 6.03 -5.87 21.06
C LEU A 4 7.13 -5.43 20.08
N LEU A 5 8.34 -6.00 20.18
CA LEU A 5 9.51 -5.53 19.42
C LEU A 5 9.30 -5.54 17.89
N PRO A 6 8.71 -6.59 17.28
CA PRO A 6 8.52 -6.62 15.83
C PRO A 6 7.57 -5.53 15.32
N GLN A 7 6.46 -5.30 16.03
CA GLN A 7 5.47 -4.30 15.63
C GLN A 7 6.01 -2.88 15.81
N ILE A 8 6.58 -2.57 16.98
CA ILE A 8 7.18 -1.27 17.25
C ILE A 8 8.32 -1.00 16.28
N GLY A 9 9.16 -1.99 16.00
CA GLY A 9 10.24 -1.87 15.02
C GLY A 9 9.70 -1.53 13.63
N ALA A 10 8.67 -2.24 13.16
CA ALA A 10 8.06 -1.98 11.87
C ALA A 10 7.41 -0.59 11.79
N ASP A 11 6.82 -0.12 12.89
CA ASP A 11 6.22 1.21 13.00
C ASP A 11 7.29 2.31 12.97
N ILE A 12 8.38 2.14 13.72
CA ILE A 12 9.52 3.05 13.69
C ILE A 12 10.08 3.16 12.27
N VAL A 13 10.25 2.04 11.57
CA VAL A 13 10.67 2.04 10.16
C VAL A 13 9.64 2.76 9.28
N GLY A 14 8.36 2.54 9.51
CA GLY A 14 7.28 3.22 8.80
C GLY A 14 7.32 4.74 8.98
N PHE A 15 7.48 5.21 10.22
CA PHE A 15 7.63 6.64 10.52
C PHE A 15 8.93 7.22 9.97
N ALA A 16 10.05 6.51 10.08
CA ALA A 16 11.32 6.94 9.49
C ALA A 16 11.21 7.06 7.97
N ALA A 17 10.63 6.06 7.30
CA ALA A 17 10.33 6.11 5.87
C ALA A 17 9.42 7.29 5.54
N HIS A 18 8.38 7.52 6.34
CA HIS A 18 7.50 8.67 6.17
C HIS A 18 8.25 10.00 6.28
N LEU A 19 9.19 10.14 7.22
CA LEU A 19 9.96 11.37 7.41
C LEU A 19 10.95 11.59 6.27
N PHE A 20 11.75 10.57 5.93
CA PHE A 20 12.92 10.71 5.04
C PHE A 20 12.64 10.34 3.58
N LEU A 21 11.86 9.30 3.32
CA LEU A 21 11.61 8.81 1.96
C LEU A 21 10.47 9.56 1.28
N PHE A 22 9.46 10.01 2.02
CA PHE A 22 8.26 10.62 1.43
C PHE A 22 8.57 11.82 0.53
N GLY A 23 9.47 12.72 0.95
CA GLY A 23 9.81 13.90 0.15
C GLY A 23 10.46 13.54 -1.18
N TRP A 24 11.40 12.61 -1.16
CA TRP A 24 12.05 12.08 -2.38
C TRP A 24 11.03 11.37 -3.28
N LEU A 25 10.19 10.51 -2.71
CA LEU A 25 9.12 9.81 -3.42
C LEU A 25 8.10 10.79 -4.01
N TYR A 26 7.76 11.86 -3.29
CA TYR A 26 6.84 12.89 -3.76
C TYR A 26 7.39 13.55 -5.02
N GLN A 27 8.67 13.96 -5.02
CA GLN A 27 9.30 14.53 -6.22
C GLN A 27 9.28 13.54 -7.38
N LEU A 28 9.68 12.29 -7.11
CA LEU A 28 9.63 11.21 -8.09
C LEU A 28 8.22 11.06 -8.69
N PHE A 29 7.15 11.09 -7.90
CA PHE A 29 5.79 10.90 -8.41
C PHE A 29 5.15 12.17 -9.00
N ALA A 30 5.57 13.36 -8.56
CA ALA A 30 5.13 14.63 -9.10
C ALA A 30 5.59 14.80 -10.55
N GLU A 31 6.83 14.40 -10.85
CA GLU A 31 7.47 14.47 -12.17
C GLU A 31 6.93 13.43 -13.18
N ARG A 32 6.19 12.42 -12.70
CA ARG A 32 5.61 11.31 -13.50
C ARG A 32 6.60 10.53 -14.41
N PRO A 33 7.83 10.19 -13.97
CA PRO A 33 8.70 9.33 -14.75
C PRO A 33 8.20 7.87 -14.73
N THR A 34 8.46 7.12 -15.81
CA THR A 34 8.15 5.68 -15.92
C THR A 34 8.75 4.85 -14.77
N SER A 35 9.91 5.28 -14.25
CA SER A 35 10.56 4.66 -13.08
C SER A 35 9.70 4.68 -11.82
N GLY A 36 8.85 5.70 -11.63
CA GLY A 36 7.92 5.77 -10.50
C GLY A 36 6.85 4.66 -10.56
N GLY A 37 6.31 4.38 -11.75
CA GLY A 37 5.36 3.27 -11.95
C GLY A 37 5.99 1.91 -11.65
N LEU A 38 7.21 1.67 -12.15
CA LEU A 38 7.97 0.44 -11.87
C LEU A 38 8.29 0.29 -10.38
N PHE A 39 8.60 1.40 -9.69
CA PHE A 39 8.85 1.41 -8.26
C PHE A 39 7.61 0.98 -7.45
N LEU A 40 6.43 1.53 -7.78
CA LEU A 40 5.18 1.13 -7.12
C LEU A 40 4.82 -0.33 -7.40
N LEU A 41 5.07 -0.84 -8.62
CA LEU A 41 4.88 -2.25 -8.94
C LEU A 41 5.79 -3.16 -8.11
N GLY A 42 7.07 -2.83 -8.03
CA GLY A 42 8.04 -3.58 -7.22
C GLY A 42 7.62 -3.64 -5.76
N LEU A 43 7.24 -2.50 -5.18
CA LEU A 43 6.73 -2.45 -3.81
C LEU A 43 5.42 -3.21 -3.62
N TYR A 44 4.53 -3.21 -4.61
CA TYR A 44 3.29 -3.98 -4.56
C TYR A 44 3.56 -5.49 -4.50
N VAL A 45 4.48 -6.00 -5.33
CA VAL A 45 4.90 -7.40 -5.29
C VAL A 45 5.46 -7.74 -3.90
N LEU A 46 6.33 -6.89 -3.36
CA LEU A 46 6.87 -7.05 -2.00
C LEU A 46 5.75 -7.05 -0.95
N PHE A 47 4.78 -6.15 -1.06
CA PHE A 47 3.64 -6.09 -0.15
C PHE A 47 2.86 -7.39 -0.11
N CYS A 48 2.66 -8.02 -1.27
CA CYS A 48 1.97 -9.30 -1.31
C CYS A 48 2.77 -10.40 -0.59
N PHE A 49 4.11 -10.41 -0.71
CA PHE A 49 4.96 -11.27 0.13
C PHE A 49 4.84 -10.93 1.61
N GLY A 50 4.74 -9.64 1.95
CA GLY A 50 4.52 -9.17 3.32
C GLY A 50 3.21 -9.70 3.91
N VAL A 51 2.09 -9.60 3.18
CA VAL A 51 0.80 -10.16 3.61
C VAL A 51 0.89 -11.67 3.75
N ASN A 52 1.55 -12.36 2.82
CA ASN A 52 1.79 -13.81 2.93
C ASN A 52 2.57 -14.18 4.20
N PHE A 53 3.59 -13.41 4.58
CA PHE A 53 4.31 -13.62 5.84
C PHE A 53 3.41 -13.49 7.06
N LEU A 54 2.50 -12.50 7.08
CA LEU A 54 1.53 -12.32 8.16
C LEU A 54 0.50 -13.46 8.21
N ARG A 55 0.06 -13.98 7.06
CA ARG A 55 -0.89 -15.10 7.02
C ARG A 55 -0.29 -16.41 7.53
N LYS A 56 1.02 -16.61 7.35
CA LYS A 56 1.73 -17.79 7.88
C LYS A 56 1.91 -17.78 9.40
N LEU A 57 1.56 -16.69 10.09
CA LEU A 57 1.65 -16.62 11.55
C LEU A 57 0.53 -17.43 12.20
N GLN A 58 0.88 -18.27 13.17
CA GLN A 58 -0.09 -18.90 14.05
C GLN A 58 -0.59 -17.90 15.11
N PRO A 59 -1.84 -17.97 15.55
CA PRO A 59 -2.29 -17.10 16.63
C PRO A 59 -1.56 -17.50 17.92
N TYR A 60 -1.25 -16.50 18.76
CA TYR A 60 -0.77 -16.78 20.12
C TYR A 60 -1.82 -17.61 20.91
N PRO A 61 -1.41 -18.56 21.77
CA PRO A 61 -2.36 -19.41 22.51
C PRO A 61 -3.32 -18.59 23.42
N ASP A 62 -2.85 -17.44 23.88
CA ASP A 62 -3.57 -16.48 24.72
C ASP A 62 -4.13 -15.28 23.94
N ALA A 63 -4.18 -15.35 22.60
CA ALA A 63 -4.71 -14.28 21.76
C ALA A 63 -6.21 -14.05 22.05
N LYS A 64 -6.49 -12.95 22.75
CA LYS A 64 -7.85 -12.47 23.04
C LYS A 64 -8.06 -11.12 22.35
N PRO A 65 -8.33 -11.09 21.02
CA PRO A 65 -8.59 -9.85 20.33
C PRO A 65 -9.84 -9.17 20.89
N LEU A 66 -9.88 -7.83 20.85
CA LEU A 66 -11.08 -7.08 21.21
C LEU A 66 -12.26 -7.51 20.33
N ALA A 67 -13.41 -7.76 20.95
CA ALA A 67 -14.60 -8.27 20.26
C ALA A 67 -15.02 -7.41 19.06
N ALA A 68 -14.87 -6.08 19.16
CA ALA A 68 -15.18 -5.16 18.07
C ALA A 68 -14.30 -5.38 16.83
N LEU A 69 -13.00 -5.62 17.02
CA LEU A 69 -12.04 -5.86 15.92
C LEU A 69 -12.10 -7.29 15.41
N ALA A 70 -12.37 -8.27 16.28
CA ALA A 70 -12.57 -9.66 15.89
C ALA A 70 -13.76 -9.83 14.92
N ARG A 71 -14.81 -9.00 15.05
CA ARG A 71 -15.95 -8.98 14.11
C ARG A 71 -15.57 -8.49 12.71
N LEU A 72 -14.45 -7.81 12.57
CA LEU A 72 -13.91 -7.38 11.28
C LEU A 72 -13.06 -8.49 10.61
N ASP A 73 -12.99 -9.70 11.18
CA ASP A 73 -12.31 -10.81 10.50
C ASP A 73 -13.06 -11.20 9.21
N PHE A 74 -12.53 -10.71 8.10
CA PHE A 74 -13.10 -10.91 6.77
C PHE A 74 -12.86 -12.32 6.21
N ARG A 75 -12.07 -13.17 6.89
CA ARG A 75 -11.74 -14.53 6.42
C ARG A 75 -12.99 -15.39 6.21
N ALA A 76 -14.04 -15.19 7.01
CA ALA A 76 -15.29 -15.94 6.93
C ALA A 76 -16.40 -15.21 6.14
N ASN A 77 -16.23 -13.91 5.86
CA ASN A 77 -17.28 -13.07 5.27
C ASN A 77 -17.02 -12.80 3.78
N ARG A 78 -17.58 -13.66 2.93
CA ARG A 78 -17.48 -13.55 1.46
C ARG A 78 -17.89 -12.16 0.94
N THR A 79 -18.91 -11.55 1.52
CA THR A 79 -19.40 -10.22 1.09
C THR A 79 -18.37 -9.14 1.35
N ALA A 80 -17.69 -9.18 2.50
CA ALA A 80 -16.64 -8.21 2.83
C ALA A 80 -15.41 -8.38 1.94
N VAL A 81 -15.04 -9.62 1.62
CA VAL A 81 -13.97 -9.90 0.63
C VAL A 81 -14.35 -9.30 -0.73
N VAL A 82 -15.57 -9.52 -1.21
CA VAL A 82 -16.05 -8.94 -2.48
C VAL A 82 -16.01 -7.40 -2.46
N LEU A 83 -16.48 -6.77 -1.38
CA LEU A 83 -16.44 -5.30 -1.26
C LEU A 83 -15.02 -4.75 -1.27
N LEU A 84 -14.10 -5.38 -0.52
CA LEU A 84 -12.68 -5.01 -0.53
C LEU A 84 -12.07 -5.18 -1.92
N THR A 85 -12.43 -6.26 -2.63
CA THR A 85 -12.03 -6.45 -4.04
C THR A 85 -12.56 -5.34 -4.93
N LEU A 86 -13.84 -4.98 -4.81
CA LEU A 86 -14.43 -3.90 -5.62
C LEU A 86 -13.77 -2.56 -5.35
N VAL A 87 -13.45 -2.23 -4.09
CA VAL A 87 -12.72 -1.01 -3.75
C VAL A 87 -11.30 -1.04 -4.30
N ALA A 88 -10.59 -2.16 -4.18
CA ALA A 88 -9.24 -2.30 -4.74
C ALA A 88 -9.25 -2.14 -6.26
N VAL A 89 -10.24 -2.73 -6.94
CA VAL A 89 -10.46 -2.55 -8.38
C VAL A 89 -10.76 -1.09 -8.69
N ALA A 90 -11.72 -0.45 -8.03
CA ALA A 90 -12.08 0.94 -8.29
C ALA A 90 -10.89 1.90 -8.06
N PHE A 91 -10.10 1.66 -7.01
CA PHE A 91 -8.92 2.45 -6.72
C PHE A 91 -7.85 2.30 -7.81
N ALA A 92 -7.61 1.06 -8.25
CA ALA A 92 -6.75 0.85 -9.40
C ALA A 92 -7.31 1.60 -10.64
N VAL A 93 -8.65 1.71 -10.83
CA VAL A 93 -9.30 2.38 -11.99
C VAL A 93 -8.89 3.83 -11.99
N ALA A 94 -9.01 4.47 -10.84
CA ALA A 94 -8.60 5.85 -10.67
C ALA A 94 -7.10 6.06 -10.97
N VAL A 95 -6.23 5.18 -10.49
CA VAL A 95 -4.77 5.25 -10.76
C VAL A 95 -4.49 5.10 -12.26
N GLN A 96 -5.18 4.18 -12.93
CA GLN A 96 -5.04 3.98 -14.36
C GLN A 96 -5.50 5.16 -15.19
N VAL A 97 -6.61 5.79 -14.79
CA VAL A 97 -7.13 6.97 -15.46
C VAL A 97 -6.13 8.13 -15.35
N ASP A 98 -5.55 8.39 -14.17
CA ASP A 98 -4.50 9.42 -14.00
C ASP A 98 -3.24 9.12 -14.86
N LEU A 99 -2.85 7.84 -14.95
CA LEU A 99 -1.75 7.43 -15.83
C LEU A 99 -2.10 7.61 -17.31
N ASN A 100 -3.31 7.26 -17.73
CA ASN A 100 -3.77 7.45 -19.11
C ASN A 100 -3.88 8.94 -19.48
N ASP A 101 -4.38 9.78 -18.58
CA ASP A 101 -4.49 11.23 -18.78
C ASP A 101 -3.12 11.91 -18.88
N PHE A 102 -2.15 11.46 -18.06
CA PHE A 102 -0.76 11.89 -18.24
C PHE A 102 -0.25 11.57 -19.64
N VAL A 103 -0.52 10.36 -20.14
CA VAL A 103 0.01 9.97 -21.44
C VAL A 103 -0.73 10.65 -22.58
N GLY A 104 -2.05 10.87 -22.46
CA GLY A 104 -2.78 11.73 -23.40
C GLY A 104 -2.16 13.12 -23.51
N SER A 105 -1.72 13.70 -22.39
CA SER A 105 -1.03 14.99 -22.38
C SER A 105 0.38 14.95 -23.01
N MET A 106 1.14 13.87 -22.81
CA MET A 106 2.48 13.70 -23.38
C MET A 106 2.45 13.35 -24.87
N ALA A 107 1.48 12.55 -25.33
CA ALA A 107 1.26 12.26 -26.74
C ALA A 107 0.84 13.51 -27.52
N ALA A 108 0.03 14.38 -26.92
CA ALA A 108 -0.31 15.68 -27.49
C ALA A 108 0.92 16.62 -27.59
N LEU A 109 1.78 16.64 -26.56
CA LEU A 109 3.04 17.40 -26.58
C LEU A 109 4.08 16.84 -27.57
N GLY A 110 4.18 15.51 -27.69
CA GLY A 110 5.10 14.83 -28.61
C GLY A 110 4.70 14.97 -30.07
N ALA A 111 3.40 14.95 -30.38
CA ALA A 111 2.88 15.15 -31.74
C ALA A 111 3.17 16.55 -32.29
N ASP A 112 3.22 17.57 -31.43
CA ASP A 112 3.42 18.96 -31.85
C ASP A 112 4.88 19.45 -31.73
N GLN A 113 5.74 18.82 -30.91
CA GLN A 113 7.07 19.36 -30.60
C GLN A 113 8.27 18.42 -30.84
N PHE A 114 8.11 17.10 -30.92
CA PHE A 114 9.24 16.17 -31.05
C PHE A 114 8.90 14.96 -31.95
N PRO A 115 9.13 15.04 -33.27
CA PRO A 115 8.83 13.95 -34.20
C PRO A 115 9.72 12.69 -34.01
N GLU A 116 10.72 12.76 -33.12
CA GLU A 116 11.63 11.66 -32.79
C GLU A 116 11.36 11.08 -31.38
N VAL A 117 10.12 11.15 -30.87
CA VAL A 117 9.75 10.36 -29.67
C VAL A 117 10.05 8.89 -29.98
N HIS A 118 11.05 8.34 -29.29
CA HIS A 118 11.65 7.06 -29.61
C HIS A 118 10.60 5.95 -29.47
N GLU A 119 10.37 5.19 -30.55
CA GLU A 119 9.41 4.09 -30.64
C GLU A 119 9.52 3.09 -29.48
N GLY A 120 10.70 2.98 -28.84
CA GLY A 120 10.94 2.16 -27.65
C GLY A 120 10.14 2.58 -26.41
N GLU A 121 9.96 3.88 -26.18
CA GLU A 121 9.20 4.39 -25.02
C GLU A 121 7.69 4.27 -25.24
N VAL A 122 7.25 4.45 -26.48
CA VAL A 122 5.84 4.27 -26.91
C VAL A 122 5.45 2.78 -26.96
N SER A 123 6.37 1.89 -27.34
CA SER A 123 6.11 0.44 -27.40
C SER A 123 6.10 -0.23 -26.03
N LEU A 124 7.00 0.15 -25.11
CA LEU A 124 6.91 -0.23 -23.70
C LEU A 124 5.60 0.27 -23.07
N TYR A 125 5.13 1.46 -23.48
CA TYR A 125 3.86 2.03 -23.07
C TYR A 125 2.63 1.22 -23.54
N PHE A 126 2.59 0.76 -24.80
CA PHE A 126 1.51 -0.12 -25.28
C PHE A 126 1.57 -1.53 -24.65
N MET A 127 2.76 -2.03 -24.34
CA MET A 127 2.93 -3.36 -23.72
C MET A 127 2.57 -3.40 -22.23
N PHE A 128 2.78 -2.30 -21.50
CA PHE A 128 2.64 -2.27 -20.04
C PHE A 128 1.59 -1.30 -19.48
N GLY A 129 1.06 -0.35 -20.27
CA GLY A 129 0.21 0.75 -19.79
C GLY A 129 -1.13 0.30 -19.18
N PRO A 130 -2.03 -0.38 -19.91
CA PRO A 130 -3.36 -0.71 -19.38
C PRO A 130 -3.54 -2.16 -18.87
N SER A 131 -2.77 -3.11 -19.40
CA SER A 131 -3.08 -4.55 -19.24
C SER A 131 -2.27 -5.25 -18.13
N PHE A 132 -1.07 -4.75 -17.81
CA PHE A 132 -0.10 -5.50 -17.02
C PHE A 132 -0.22 -5.25 -15.50
N LEU A 133 -0.36 -3.99 -15.11
CA LEU A 133 -0.53 -3.57 -13.70
C LEU A 133 -1.87 -4.01 -13.11
N TRP A 134 -2.90 -4.06 -13.95
CA TRP A 134 -4.25 -4.41 -13.57
C TRP A 134 -4.47 -5.88 -13.31
N LEU A 135 -4.07 -6.70 -14.28
CA LEU A 135 -4.20 -8.14 -14.22
C LEU A 135 -3.28 -8.72 -13.14
N GLY A 136 -2.05 -8.20 -13.01
CA GLY A 136 -1.10 -8.63 -11.99
C GLY A 136 -1.55 -8.30 -10.57
N SER A 137 -2.02 -7.07 -10.34
CA SER A 137 -2.48 -6.64 -9.01
C SER A 137 -3.75 -7.36 -8.58
N SER A 138 -4.73 -7.50 -9.47
CA SER A 138 -5.99 -8.17 -9.15
C SER A 138 -5.85 -9.70 -9.04
N LEU A 139 -5.03 -10.38 -9.86
CA LEU A 139 -4.76 -11.82 -9.73
C LEU A 139 -3.95 -12.17 -8.48
N PHE A 140 -2.92 -11.40 -8.13
CA PHE A 140 -2.12 -11.68 -6.93
C PHE A 140 -2.90 -11.39 -5.63
N TYR A 141 -3.70 -10.32 -5.61
CA TYR A 141 -4.60 -9.99 -4.51
C TYR A 141 -5.67 -11.07 -4.30
N LEU A 142 -6.28 -11.56 -5.39
CA LEU A 142 -7.20 -12.70 -5.35
C LEU A 142 -6.54 -13.97 -4.85
N VAL A 143 -5.32 -14.30 -5.30
CA VAL A 143 -4.57 -15.48 -4.84
C VAL A 143 -4.26 -15.35 -3.35
N VAL A 144 -3.81 -14.20 -2.86
CA VAL A 144 -3.51 -13.97 -1.43
C VAL A 144 -4.76 -13.92 -0.56
N MET A 145 -5.92 -13.51 -1.08
CA MET A 145 -7.18 -13.55 -0.33
C MET A 145 -7.85 -14.94 -0.35
N VAL A 146 -7.74 -15.70 -1.44
CA VAL A 146 -8.44 -16.98 -1.64
C VAL A 146 -7.61 -18.19 -1.17
N THR A 147 -6.28 -18.12 -1.19
CA THR A 147 -5.44 -19.25 -0.74
C THR A 147 -5.65 -19.52 0.75
N GLN A 148 -5.87 -20.77 1.14
CA GLN A 148 -5.73 -21.18 2.54
C GLN A 148 -4.23 -21.32 2.83
N VAL A 149 -3.57 -20.21 3.16
CA VAL A 149 -2.15 -20.24 3.52
C VAL A 149 -2.00 -20.98 4.84
N GLU A 150 -1.22 -22.05 4.83
CA GLU A 150 -0.92 -22.83 6.03
C GLU A 150 -0.14 -21.99 7.05
N GLU A 151 -0.59 -22.06 8.29
CA GLU A 151 0.01 -21.35 9.42
C GLU A 151 1.23 -22.13 9.89
N THR A 152 2.43 -21.66 9.51
CA THR A 152 3.70 -22.39 9.69
C THR A 152 4.64 -21.74 10.71
N ALA A 153 4.43 -20.47 11.07
CA ALA A 153 5.26 -19.78 12.04
C ALA A 153 4.62 -19.84 13.43
N VAL A 154 5.25 -20.63 14.31
CA VAL A 154 4.83 -20.84 15.69
C VAL A 154 5.17 -19.62 16.55
N PRO A 155 4.31 -19.21 17.51
CA PRO A 155 4.60 -18.11 18.41
C PRO A 155 5.93 -18.28 19.16
N GLU A 156 6.53 -17.17 19.59
CA GLU A 156 7.79 -17.13 20.36
C GLU A 156 9.04 -17.62 19.62
N THR A 157 8.93 -17.98 18.34
CA THR A 157 10.08 -18.29 17.48
C THR A 157 10.64 -17.03 16.82
N THR A 158 11.93 -17.03 16.47
CA THR A 158 12.55 -15.96 15.67
C THR A 158 11.86 -15.80 14.32
N THR A 159 11.47 -16.92 13.69
CA THR A 159 10.74 -16.93 12.41
C THR A 159 9.42 -16.16 12.49
N TYR A 160 8.71 -16.27 13.61
CA TYR A 160 7.49 -15.50 13.85
C TYR A 160 7.78 -13.99 13.84
N ALA A 161 8.73 -13.56 14.67
CA ALA A 161 9.07 -12.14 14.80
C ALA A 161 9.60 -11.53 13.50
N VAL A 162 10.43 -12.26 12.75
CA VAL A 162 10.95 -11.79 11.46
C VAL A 162 9.82 -11.65 10.44
N ARG A 163 8.92 -12.64 10.35
CA ARG A 163 7.77 -12.58 9.42
C ARG A 163 6.79 -11.47 9.78
N GLU A 164 6.51 -11.27 11.07
CA GLU A 164 5.68 -10.18 11.57
C GLU A 164 6.31 -8.82 11.24
N PHE A 165 7.59 -8.63 11.57
CA PHE A 165 8.33 -7.41 11.29
C PHE A 165 8.38 -7.09 9.79
N LEU A 166 8.76 -8.06 8.95
CA LEU A 166 8.84 -7.85 7.50
C LEU A 166 7.46 -7.57 6.89
N GLY A 167 6.44 -8.33 7.29
CA GLY A 167 5.08 -8.14 6.79
C GLY A 167 4.54 -6.74 7.07
N LEU A 168 4.70 -6.27 8.32
CA LEU A 168 4.27 -4.94 8.72
C LEU A 168 5.14 -3.83 8.11
N THR A 169 6.45 -4.03 8.05
CA THR A 169 7.39 -3.04 7.48
C THR A 169 7.08 -2.80 6.01
N ILE A 170 6.93 -3.86 5.23
CA ILE A 170 6.63 -3.73 3.80
C ILE A 170 5.26 -3.06 3.59
N SER A 171 4.27 -3.40 4.43
CA SER A 171 2.96 -2.72 4.43
C SER A 171 3.09 -1.22 4.67
N ASN A 172 3.92 -0.80 5.63
CA ASN A 172 4.15 0.61 5.91
C ASN A 172 4.88 1.31 4.76
N LEU A 173 5.91 0.69 4.20
CA LEU A 173 6.67 1.26 3.07
C LEU A 173 5.78 1.48 1.84
N LEU A 174 4.91 0.51 1.52
CA LEU A 174 3.96 0.66 0.43
C LEU A 174 2.95 1.78 0.72
N MET A 175 2.43 1.88 1.95
CA MET A 175 1.51 2.94 2.34
C MET A 175 2.15 4.34 2.22
N VAL A 176 3.38 4.51 2.70
CA VAL A 176 4.13 5.77 2.58
C VAL A 176 4.34 6.14 1.11
N SER A 177 4.68 5.16 0.27
CA SER A 177 4.91 5.37 -1.17
C SER A 177 3.63 5.75 -1.90
N TYR A 178 2.51 5.09 -1.59
CA TYR A 178 1.20 5.49 -2.11
C TYR A 178 0.78 6.87 -1.61
N GLY A 179 1.09 7.22 -0.36
CA GLY A 179 0.84 8.56 0.18
C GLY A 179 1.57 9.63 -0.62
N ALA A 180 2.84 9.40 -0.93
CA ALA A 180 3.64 10.31 -1.75
C ALA A 180 3.10 10.40 -3.19
N TYR A 181 2.66 9.28 -3.76
CA TYR A 181 1.99 9.26 -5.07
C TYR A 181 0.71 10.11 -5.07
N LEU A 182 -0.17 9.90 -4.07
CA LEU A 182 -1.41 10.68 -3.94
C LEU A 182 -1.15 12.17 -3.69
N ALA A 183 -0.07 12.52 -2.98
CA ALA A 183 0.36 13.91 -2.83
C ALA A 183 0.79 14.51 -4.19
N GLY A 184 1.50 13.75 -5.02
CA GLY A 184 1.83 14.16 -6.39
C GLY A 184 0.58 14.37 -7.26
N VAL A 185 -0.41 13.48 -7.16
CA VAL A 185 -1.71 13.62 -7.85
C VAL A 185 -2.48 14.86 -7.33
N ALA A 186 -2.49 15.07 -6.01
CA ALA A 186 -3.14 16.20 -5.37
C ALA A 186 -2.56 17.54 -5.84
N ALA A 187 -1.24 17.65 -5.95
CA ALA A 187 -0.56 18.84 -6.45
C ALA A 187 -0.97 19.17 -7.90
N ARG A 188 -1.15 18.15 -8.74
CA ARG A 188 -1.55 18.33 -10.16
C ARG A 188 -3.01 18.69 -10.34
N THR A 189 -3.89 18.09 -9.54
CA THR A 189 -5.34 18.30 -9.64
C THR A 189 -5.82 19.52 -8.86
N GLY A 190 -4.97 20.10 -8.01
CA GLY A 190 -5.31 21.27 -7.18
C GLY A 190 -6.32 20.98 -6.07
N ASN A 191 -6.62 19.71 -5.77
CA ASN A 191 -7.64 19.31 -4.80
C ASN A 191 -7.08 18.41 -3.68
N ALA A 192 -6.13 18.95 -2.93
CA ALA A 192 -5.45 18.17 -1.89
C ALA A 192 -6.38 17.67 -0.78
N GLY A 193 -7.47 18.40 -0.48
CA GLY A 193 -8.47 17.98 0.50
C GLY A 193 -9.18 16.69 0.11
N LEU A 194 -9.65 16.57 -1.14
CA LEU A 194 -10.30 15.36 -1.63
C LEU A 194 -9.34 14.16 -1.58
N TRP A 195 -8.11 14.33 -2.06
CA TRP A 195 -7.11 13.27 -2.08
C TRP A 195 -6.67 12.83 -0.69
N ALA A 196 -6.61 13.75 0.28
CA ALA A 196 -6.34 13.41 1.69
C ALA A 196 -7.47 12.55 2.28
N VAL A 197 -8.73 12.89 2.01
CA VAL A 197 -9.89 12.08 2.45
C VAL A 197 -9.87 10.69 1.79
N LEU A 198 -9.63 10.65 0.48
CA LEU A 198 -9.51 9.38 -0.25
C LEU A 198 -8.36 8.53 0.28
N ALA A 199 -7.22 9.13 0.61
CA ALA A 199 -6.08 8.43 1.19
C ALA A 199 -6.44 7.77 2.53
N VAL A 200 -7.13 8.48 3.43
CA VAL A 200 -7.58 7.92 4.71
C VAL A 200 -8.47 6.69 4.48
N VAL A 201 -9.44 6.79 3.57
CA VAL A 201 -10.36 5.67 3.26
C VAL A 201 -9.60 4.49 2.66
N VAL A 202 -8.80 4.73 1.61
CA VAL A 202 -8.04 3.69 0.92
C VAL A 202 -7.04 3.03 1.85
N PHE A 203 -6.34 3.79 2.70
CA PHE A 203 -5.37 3.22 3.62
C PHE A 203 -6.03 2.44 4.75
N GLY A 204 -7.16 2.91 5.26
CA GLY A 204 -7.96 2.14 6.22
C GLY A 204 -8.41 0.79 5.66
N LEU A 205 -8.82 0.75 4.39
CA LEU A 205 -9.31 -0.48 3.75
C LEU A 205 -8.18 -1.41 3.30
N MET A 206 -7.14 -0.89 2.65
CA MET A 206 -6.07 -1.70 2.06
C MET A 206 -4.99 -2.08 3.07
N PHE A 207 -4.55 -1.12 3.90
CA PHE A 207 -3.46 -1.33 4.86
C PHE A 207 -3.97 -1.67 6.27
N GLY A 208 -5.24 -1.36 6.57
CA GLY A 208 -5.90 -1.84 7.79
C GLY A 208 -6.08 -3.36 7.81
N VAL A 209 -6.23 -4.03 6.65
CA VAL A 209 -6.36 -5.49 6.59
C VAL A 209 -5.09 -6.22 7.04
N PRO A 210 -3.88 -5.94 6.51
CA PRO A 210 -2.63 -6.49 7.04
C PRO A 210 -2.45 -6.24 8.54
N ARG A 211 -2.81 -5.03 9.02
CA ARG A 211 -2.76 -4.68 10.45
C ARG A 211 -3.73 -5.51 11.29
N LEU A 212 -4.94 -5.71 10.79
CA LEU A 212 -5.93 -6.57 11.42
C LEU A 212 -5.47 -8.03 11.44
N LEU A 213 -4.89 -8.54 10.37
CA LEU A 213 -4.32 -9.89 10.34
C LEU A 213 -3.24 -10.05 11.41
N ALA A 214 -2.30 -9.10 11.54
CA ALA A 214 -1.29 -9.14 12.60
C ALA A 214 -1.92 -9.06 13.99
N TYR A 215 -2.90 -8.17 14.20
CA TYR A 215 -3.59 -8.00 15.47
C TYR A 215 -4.37 -9.25 15.90
N LEU A 216 -5.05 -9.92 14.98
CA LEU A 216 -5.78 -11.16 15.28
C LEU A 216 -4.83 -12.30 15.72
N LYS A 217 -3.56 -12.24 15.30
CA LYS A 217 -2.53 -13.21 15.68
C LYS A 217 -1.82 -12.85 16.98
N ASN A 218 -1.55 -11.57 17.19
CA ASN A 218 -0.85 -11.01 18.33
C ASN A 218 -1.53 -9.68 18.74
N PRO A 219 -2.59 -9.73 19.58
CA PRO A 219 -3.38 -8.56 19.91
C PRO A 219 -2.58 -7.48 20.64
N GLN A 220 -2.30 -6.38 19.93
CA GLN A 220 -1.58 -5.23 20.47
C GLN A 220 -2.23 -3.93 20.00
N LEU A 221 -2.69 -3.11 20.96
CA LEU A 221 -3.36 -1.84 20.64
C LEU A 221 -2.38 -0.76 20.19
N VAL A 222 -1.13 -0.82 20.66
CA VAL A 222 -0.08 0.13 20.26
C VAL A 222 0.08 0.16 18.75
N GLY A 223 0.12 -1.00 18.09
CA GLY A 223 0.23 -1.12 16.63
C GLY A 223 -0.93 -0.49 15.84
N TRP A 224 -2.12 -0.39 16.45
CA TRP A 224 -3.27 0.31 15.85
C TRP A 224 -3.19 1.81 16.04
N VAL A 225 -2.74 2.26 17.20
CA VAL A 225 -2.54 3.68 17.49
C VAL A 225 -1.45 4.25 16.58
N THR A 226 -0.31 3.59 16.47
CA THR A 226 0.80 3.98 15.58
C THR A 226 0.39 3.96 14.12
N PHE A 227 -0.36 2.94 13.68
CA PHE A 227 -0.92 2.90 12.33
C PHE A 227 -1.86 4.07 12.06
N GLY A 228 -2.78 4.37 12.99
CA GLY A 228 -3.69 5.51 12.88
C GLY A 228 -2.94 6.83 12.78
N LEU A 229 -1.92 7.02 13.61
CA LEU A 229 -1.05 8.21 13.56
C LEU A 229 -0.32 8.32 12.22
N LEU A 230 0.20 7.21 11.67
CA LEU A 230 0.89 7.19 10.38
C LEU A 230 -0.06 7.48 9.20
N VAL A 231 -1.30 6.98 9.25
CA VAL A 231 -2.33 7.30 8.25
C VAL A 231 -2.67 8.79 8.30
N LEU A 232 -2.91 9.33 9.49
CA LEU A 232 -3.23 10.75 9.68
C LEU A 232 -2.05 11.64 9.26
N SER A 233 -0.83 11.30 9.64
CA SER A 233 0.37 12.05 9.23
C SER A 233 0.53 12.06 7.71
N THR A 234 0.23 10.93 7.06
CA THR A 234 0.27 10.81 5.61
C THR A 234 -0.81 11.64 4.93
N ALA A 235 -2.03 11.66 5.48
CA ALA A 235 -3.10 12.53 4.98
C ALA A 235 -2.73 14.02 5.13
N VAL A 236 -2.11 14.42 6.24
CA VAL A 236 -1.60 15.79 6.43
C VAL A 236 -0.52 16.13 5.41
N ARG A 237 0.43 15.21 5.15
CA ARG A 237 1.46 15.42 4.12
C ARG A 237 0.92 15.51 2.69
N ILE A 238 -0.24 14.93 2.39
CA ILE A 238 -0.90 15.13 1.08
C ILE A 238 -1.35 16.58 0.93
N ILE A 239 -1.82 17.22 2.01
CA ILE A 239 -2.23 18.63 2.01
C ILE A 239 -1.00 19.54 2.05
N TRP A 240 0.01 19.18 2.83
CA TRP A 240 1.25 19.94 3.05
C TRP A 240 2.49 19.05 2.83
N PRO A 241 2.93 18.84 1.58
CA PRO A 241 4.00 17.89 1.26
C PRO A 241 5.39 18.31 1.76
N PHE A 242 5.58 19.59 2.08
CA PHE A 242 6.89 20.15 2.47
C PHE A 242 7.01 20.53 3.94
N VAL A 243 6.05 20.22 4.80
CA VAL A 243 6.16 20.55 6.24
C VAL A 243 7.24 19.67 6.87
N PRO A 244 8.36 20.25 7.36
CA PRO A 244 9.28 19.50 8.21
C PRO A 244 8.60 19.31 9.58
N PHE A 245 8.49 18.06 10.01
CA PHE A 245 8.09 17.71 11.38
C PHE A 245 9.32 17.46 12.22
#